data_AF-A0A921U3J1-F1
#
_entry.id   AF-A0A921U3J1-F1
#
_cell.length_a   1.000
_cell.length_b   1.000
_cell.length_c   1.000
_cell.angle_alpha   90.00
_cell.angle_beta   90.00
_cell.angle_gamma   90.00
#
_symmetry.space_group_name_H-M   'P 1'
#
loop_
_entity.id
_entity.type
_entity.pdbx_description
1 polymer ?
#
loop_
_entity_poly.entity_id
_entity_poly.type
_entity_poly.pdbx_seq_one_letter_code
_entity_poly.pdbx_strand_id
1 'polypeptide(L)'
;MAQQQLLLLPAPPRTFLKPLSSPFLSSLPRRHLVPVSAVRVAPAVRRGLLQYATKRSGLVEELEIARDKQPRSRRANGIFWILLLNFGIYVADHLLQIRQIKSLYLYHAFPTWFQFVTSTFCHANWNHLSSNLFFVYIFGKLVEEEEGNFALWMSYILTGAGANLISWLVLPTSSVSLGASGAVFGLFTISVLVKMSWDWRKILEVLILGQFVVDKVMEAARATTITGQSFQVNNIAHVSGALIGAALVFLVSRIPFSSNDDNPKATKRE
;
A
#
# COMPACT_ATOMS: atom_id res chain seq x y z
N MET A 1 -8.07 -48.34 26.70
CA MET A 1 -8.64 -49.22 25.68
C MET A 1 -9.98 -48.65 25.24
N ALA A 2 -10.27 -48.77 23.93
CA ALA A 2 -11.54 -48.47 23.24
C ALA A 2 -11.92 -46.97 23.13
N GLN A 3 -12.33 -46.43 21.98
CA GLN A 3 -12.27 -46.86 20.58
C GLN A 3 -12.65 -45.62 19.74
N GLN A 4 -11.92 -45.35 18.66
CA GLN A 4 -12.24 -44.33 17.66
C GLN A 4 -13.47 -44.74 16.84
N GLN A 5 -14.37 -43.81 16.54
CA GLN A 5 -15.34 -43.95 15.44
C GLN A 5 -15.20 -42.77 14.48
N LEU A 6 -14.62 -43.10 13.33
CA LEU A 6 -14.40 -42.28 12.14
C LEU A 6 -15.66 -42.40 11.26
N LEU A 7 -16.44 -41.32 11.12
CA LEU A 7 -17.60 -41.28 10.23
C LEU A 7 -17.16 -40.86 8.83
N LEU A 8 -17.03 -41.85 7.95
CA LEU A 8 -16.80 -41.73 6.52
C LEU A 8 -18.13 -41.38 5.82
N LEU A 9 -18.21 -40.19 5.21
CA LEU A 9 -19.28 -39.84 4.28
C LEU A 9 -18.88 -40.27 2.85
N PRO A 10 -19.75 -40.96 2.09
CA PRO A 10 -19.45 -41.38 0.72
C PRO A 10 -19.61 -40.22 -0.28
N ALA A 11 -18.67 -40.13 -1.21
CA ALA A 11 -18.69 -39.19 -2.33
C ALA A 11 -19.74 -39.57 -3.39
N PRO A 12 -20.39 -38.59 -4.06
CA PRO A 12 -21.37 -38.86 -5.11
C PRO A 12 -20.72 -39.35 -6.42
N PRO A 13 -21.45 -40.14 -7.23
CA PRO A 13 -20.91 -40.88 -8.37
C PRO A 13 -20.53 -39.99 -9.57
N ARG A 14 -19.42 -40.37 -10.21
CA ARG A 14 -18.90 -39.79 -11.46
C ARG A 14 -19.85 -40.10 -12.61
N THR A 15 -20.48 -39.08 -13.19
CA THR A 15 -21.23 -39.21 -14.44
C THR A 15 -20.29 -39.35 -15.63
N PHE A 16 -20.35 -40.53 -16.24
CA PHE A 16 -19.77 -40.86 -17.54
C PHE A 16 -20.44 -40.01 -18.63
N LEU A 17 -19.74 -39.02 -19.18
CA LEU A 17 -20.15 -38.40 -20.45
C LEU A 17 -19.64 -39.29 -21.59
N LYS A 18 -20.57 -40.00 -22.24
CA LYS A 18 -20.35 -40.72 -23.50
C LYS A 18 -19.96 -39.74 -24.62
N PRO A 19 -19.11 -40.15 -25.57
CA PRO A 19 -18.74 -39.32 -26.72
C PRO A 19 -19.95 -39.15 -27.65
N LEU A 20 -20.27 -37.90 -27.99
CA LEU A 20 -21.23 -37.58 -29.04
C LEU A 20 -20.63 -37.98 -30.40
N SER A 21 -21.14 -39.08 -30.97
CA SER A 21 -20.96 -39.44 -32.36
C SER A 21 -21.64 -38.43 -33.27
N SER A 22 -20.88 -37.88 -34.21
CA SER A 22 -21.33 -36.97 -35.27
C SER A 22 -22.43 -37.56 -36.15
N PRO A 23 -23.54 -36.85 -36.42
CA PRO A 23 -24.40 -37.15 -37.54
C PRO A 23 -24.05 -36.28 -38.75
N PHE A 24 -23.96 -36.94 -39.91
CA PHE A 24 -24.29 -36.38 -41.23
C PHE A 24 -23.40 -35.28 -41.81
N LEU A 25 -22.35 -35.70 -42.53
CA LEU A 25 -21.88 -35.00 -43.73
C LEU A 25 -22.72 -35.47 -44.93
N SER A 26 -23.75 -34.70 -45.28
CA SER A 26 -24.44 -34.84 -46.57
C SER A 26 -24.57 -33.48 -47.25
N SER A 27 -23.98 -33.40 -48.44
CA SER A 27 -24.24 -32.45 -49.53
C SER A 27 -24.12 -30.94 -49.24
N LEU A 28 -22.91 -30.41 -49.37
CA LEU A 28 -22.73 -29.01 -49.78
C LEU A 28 -22.81 -28.92 -51.31
N PRO A 29 -23.63 -28.04 -51.91
CA PRO A 29 -23.61 -27.82 -53.34
C PRO A 29 -22.28 -27.18 -53.75
N ARG A 30 -21.63 -27.72 -54.79
CA ARG A 30 -20.48 -27.11 -55.47
C ARG A 30 -20.84 -25.67 -55.85
N ARG A 31 -20.34 -24.69 -55.11
CA ARG A 31 -20.36 -23.29 -55.56
C ARG A 31 -19.40 -23.18 -56.74
N HIS A 32 -19.95 -22.83 -57.90
CA HIS A 32 -19.18 -22.34 -59.03
C HIS A 32 -18.30 -21.17 -58.54
N LEU A 33 -16.98 -21.35 -58.63
CA LEU A 33 -16.02 -20.26 -58.49
C LEU A 33 -16.24 -19.32 -59.68
N VAL A 34 -17.00 -18.25 -59.45
CA VAL A 34 -17.02 -17.09 -60.35
C VAL A 34 -15.62 -16.49 -60.29
N PRO A 35 -14.94 -16.24 -61.42
CA PRO A 35 -13.65 -15.57 -61.39
C PRO A 35 -13.90 -14.18 -60.79
N VAL A 36 -13.24 -13.88 -59.67
CA VAL A 36 -13.20 -12.53 -59.10
C VAL A 36 -12.39 -11.69 -60.07
N SER A 37 -13.06 -11.17 -61.11
CA SER A 37 -12.60 -10.01 -61.82
C SER A 37 -12.29 -8.95 -60.77
N ALA A 38 -11.05 -8.48 -60.77
CA ALA A 38 -10.56 -7.48 -59.83
C ALA A 38 -11.57 -6.33 -59.77
N VAL A 39 -12.36 -6.29 -58.70
CA VAL A 39 -13.29 -5.19 -58.43
C VAL A 39 -12.40 -3.96 -58.37
N ARG A 40 -12.48 -3.16 -59.44
CA ARG A 40 -11.68 -1.95 -59.59
C ARG A 40 -12.28 -0.95 -58.60
N VAL A 41 -11.82 -1.01 -57.36
CA VAL A 41 -12.23 -0.10 -56.28
C VAL A 41 -12.00 1.31 -56.81
N ALA A 42 -13.08 2.10 -56.90
CA ALA A 42 -13.03 3.45 -57.42
C ALA A 42 -11.89 4.22 -56.72
N PRO A 43 -11.09 5.03 -57.44
CA PRO A 43 -9.93 5.72 -56.88
C PRO A 43 -10.23 6.51 -55.61
N ALA A 44 -11.45 7.04 -55.49
CA ALA A 44 -11.94 7.74 -54.31
C ALA A 44 -12.07 6.83 -53.07
N VAL A 45 -12.61 5.62 -53.24
CA VAL A 45 -12.75 4.64 -52.15
C VAL A 45 -11.37 4.12 -51.72
N ARG A 46 -10.46 3.92 -52.68
CA ARG A 46 -9.07 3.53 -52.39
C ARG A 46 -8.33 4.63 -51.60
N ARG A 47 -8.53 5.91 -51.94
CA ARG A 47 -7.97 7.03 -51.17
C ARG A 47 -8.54 7.11 -49.75
N GLY A 48 -9.85 6.90 -49.57
CA GLY A 48 -10.48 6.89 -48.26
C GLY A 48 -9.94 5.76 -47.35
N LEU A 49 -9.76 4.56 -47.91
CA LEU A 49 -9.18 3.42 -47.17
C LEU A 49 -7.70 3.65 -46.83
N LEU A 50 -6.93 4.25 -47.74
CA LEU A 50 -5.53 4.60 -47.47
C LEU A 50 -5.40 5.67 -46.39
N GLN A 51 -6.25 6.71 -46.41
CA GLN A 51 -6.29 7.73 -45.36
C GLN A 51 -6.71 7.16 -44.01
N TYR A 52 -7.67 6.24 -43.99
CA TYR A 52 -8.07 5.56 -42.76
C TYR A 52 -6.95 4.69 -42.20
N ALA A 53 -6.24 3.95 -43.06
CA ALA A 53 -5.11 3.11 -42.67
C ALA A 53 -3.94 3.93 -42.10
N THR A 54 -3.56 5.04 -42.74
CA THR A 54 -2.49 5.93 -42.24
C THR A 54 -2.88 6.68 -40.97
N LYS A 55 -4.15 7.09 -40.82
CA LYS A 55 -4.64 7.67 -39.58
C LYS A 55 -4.61 6.67 -38.42
N ARG A 56 -4.96 5.40 -38.68
CA ARG A 56 -4.90 4.32 -37.69
C ARG A 56 -3.47 3.99 -37.28
N SER A 57 -2.52 3.95 -38.20
CA SER A 57 -1.12 3.70 -37.86
C SER A 57 -0.56 4.83 -36.99
N GLY A 58 -0.89 6.09 -37.30
CA GLY A 58 -0.49 7.24 -36.47
C GLY A 58 -1.06 7.18 -35.05
N LEU A 59 -2.32 6.76 -34.89
CA LEU A 59 -2.92 6.57 -33.56
C LEU A 59 -2.28 5.43 -32.78
N VAL A 60 -1.91 4.32 -33.45
CA VAL A 60 -1.22 3.21 -32.79
C VAL A 60 0.19 3.61 -32.36
N GLU A 61 0.91 4.34 -33.20
CA GLU A 61 2.24 4.86 -32.90
C GLU A 61 2.19 5.90 -31.76
N GLU A 62 1.19 6.78 -31.76
CA GLU A 62 0.96 7.74 -30.66
C GLU A 62 0.57 7.04 -29.35
N LEU A 63 -0.23 5.98 -29.41
CA LEU A 63 -0.56 5.13 -28.26
C LEU A 63 0.64 4.31 -27.76
N GLU A 64 1.51 3.84 -28.65
CA GLU A 64 2.75 3.13 -28.30
C GLU A 64 3.77 4.08 -27.67
N ILE A 65 3.91 5.30 -28.21
CA ILE A 65 4.74 6.37 -27.64
C ILE A 65 4.18 6.83 -26.28
N ALA A 66 2.85 6.92 -26.12
CA ALA A 66 2.21 7.24 -24.85
C ALA A 66 2.35 6.11 -23.82
N ARG A 67 2.39 4.84 -24.27
CA ARG A 67 2.66 3.67 -23.43
C ARG A 67 4.11 3.65 -22.93
N ASP A 68 5.06 4.05 -23.76
CA ASP A 68 6.49 4.10 -23.42
C ASP A 68 6.85 5.30 -22.53
N LYS A 69 6.00 6.34 -22.53
CA LYS A 69 6.05 7.46 -21.58
C LYS A 69 5.36 7.19 -20.24
N GLN A 70 4.85 5.98 -19.99
CA GLN A 70 4.48 5.64 -18.62
C GLN A 70 5.76 5.59 -17.77
N PRO A 71 5.87 6.39 -16.70
CA PRO A 71 7.06 6.38 -15.86
C PRO A 71 7.27 4.95 -15.37
N ARG A 72 8.42 4.35 -15.71
CA ARG A 72 8.84 3.05 -15.19
C ARG A 72 8.62 3.08 -13.68
N SER A 73 7.67 2.29 -13.18
CA SER A 73 7.49 2.13 -11.74
C SER A 73 8.83 1.65 -11.18
N ARG A 74 9.55 2.52 -10.47
CA ARG A 74 10.57 2.04 -9.53
C ARG A 74 9.81 1.05 -8.66
N ARG A 75 10.24 -0.22 -8.66
CA ARG A 75 9.70 -1.23 -7.74
C ARG A 75 9.94 -0.73 -6.32
N ALA A 76 8.95 -0.03 -5.80
CA ALA A 76 8.94 0.49 -4.46
C ALA A 76 8.49 -0.67 -3.57
N ASN A 77 9.47 -1.28 -2.90
CA ASN A 77 9.28 -2.47 -2.07
C ASN A 77 9.40 -2.16 -0.57
N GLY A 78 9.48 -0.88 -0.20
CA GLY A 78 9.64 -0.43 1.18
C GLY A 78 8.45 -0.84 2.03
N ILE A 79 7.23 -0.64 1.53
CA ILE A 79 6.02 -1.04 2.26
C ILE A 79 6.01 -2.54 2.56
N PHE A 80 6.38 -3.37 1.57
CA PHE A 80 6.44 -4.82 1.73
C PHE A 80 7.36 -5.22 2.88
N TRP A 81 8.56 -4.64 2.96
CA TRP A 81 9.53 -4.96 4.00
C TRP A 81 9.08 -4.49 5.39
N ILE A 82 8.43 -3.33 5.49
CA ILE A 82 7.87 -2.85 6.78
C ILE A 82 6.78 -3.81 7.25
N LEU A 83 5.85 -4.20 6.36
CA LEU A 83 4.78 -5.14 6.71
C LEU A 83 5.34 -6.50 7.11
N LEU A 84 6.32 -7.02 6.37
CA LEU A 84 6.98 -8.29 6.65
C LEU A 84 7.68 -8.27 8.01
N LEU A 85 8.38 -7.19 8.35
CA LEU A 85 9.10 -7.06 9.62
C LEU A 85 8.13 -7.04 10.81
N ASN A 86 7.07 -6.23 10.73
CA ASN A 86 6.02 -6.18 11.77
C ASN A 86 5.35 -7.54 11.97
N PHE A 87 4.96 -8.20 10.88
CA PHE A 87 4.34 -9.52 10.93
C PHE A 87 5.31 -10.58 11.47
N GLY A 88 6.56 -10.58 11.01
CA GLY A 88 7.60 -11.52 11.44
C GLY A 88 7.92 -11.40 12.93
N ILE A 89 8.04 -10.18 13.45
CA ILE A 89 8.25 -9.94 14.89
C ILE A 89 7.03 -10.41 15.69
N TYR A 90 5.80 -10.15 15.22
CA TYR A 90 4.60 -10.65 15.89
C TYR A 90 4.55 -12.18 15.95
N VAL A 91 4.87 -12.86 14.85
CA VAL A 91 4.95 -14.33 14.80
C VAL A 91 6.02 -14.84 15.76
N ALA A 92 7.22 -14.23 15.77
CA ALA A 92 8.29 -14.60 16.69
C ALA A 92 7.89 -14.46 18.16
N ASP A 93 7.14 -13.42 18.50
CA ASP A 93 6.70 -13.11 19.86
C ASP A 93 5.51 -13.99 20.32
N HIS A 94 4.46 -14.10 19.51
CA HIS A 94 3.19 -14.70 19.92
C HIS A 94 3.06 -16.17 19.52
N LEU A 95 3.54 -16.55 18.33
CA LEU A 95 3.42 -17.92 17.82
C LEU A 95 4.62 -18.77 18.25
N LEU A 96 5.84 -18.25 18.08
CA LEU A 96 7.07 -18.97 18.44
C LEU A 96 7.48 -18.75 19.91
N GLN A 97 6.87 -17.78 20.60
CA GLN A 97 7.10 -17.48 22.00
C GLN A 97 8.58 -17.23 22.35
N ILE A 98 9.32 -16.60 21.43
CA ILE A 98 10.72 -16.25 21.62
C ILE A 98 10.82 -15.15 22.68
N ARG A 99 11.24 -15.52 23.89
CA ARG A 99 11.27 -14.64 25.07
C ARG A 99 12.07 -13.35 24.85
N GLN A 100 13.11 -13.42 24.03
CA GLN A 100 13.99 -12.30 23.69
C GLN A 100 13.24 -11.17 22.98
N ILE A 101 12.12 -11.43 22.30
CA ILE A 101 11.36 -10.36 21.61
C ILE A 101 10.81 -9.33 22.60
N LYS A 102 10.53 -9.73 23.85
CA LYS A 102 10.09 -8.79 24.88
C LYS A 102 11.14 -7.72 25.22
N SER A 103 12.43 -7.97 24.96
CA SER A 103 13.45 -6.92 25.15
C SER A 103 13.32 -5.76 24.15
N LEU A 104 12.54 -5.94 23.09
CA LEU A 104 12.26 -4.91 22.08
C LEU A 104 11.14 -3.96 22.51
N TYR A 105 10.36 -4.31 23.53
CA TYR A 105 9.28 -3.47 24.05
C TYR A 105 9.87 -2.27 24.77
N LEU A 106 9.18 -1.12 24.71
CA LEU A 106 9.62 0.07 25.42
C LEU A 106 9.02 0.09 26.82
N TYR A 107 9.81 -0.31 27.81
CA TYR A 107 9.47 -0.21 29.22
C TYR A 107 9.85 1.17 29.75
N HIS A 108 8.89 1.93 30.29
CA HIS A 108 9.11 3.33 30.64
C HIS A 108 9.96 3.52 31.91
N ALA A 109 9.95 2.54 32.80
CA ALA A 109 10.75 2.55 34.02
C ALA A 109 12.27 2.54 33.75
N PHE A 110 12.71 1.76 32.75
CA PHE A 110 14.14 1.57 32.43
C PHE A 110 14.31 1.39 30.91
N PRO A 111 14.11 2.46 30.11
CA PRO A 111 14.18 2.36 28.66
C PRO A 111 15.62 2.13 28.19
N THR A 112 15.77 1.32 27.14
CA THR A 112 17.04 1.23 26.39
C THR A 112 16.89 1.96 25.06
N TRP A 113 17.94 2.64 24.59
CA TRP A 113 17.89 3.54 23.42
C TRP A 113 17.30 2.90 22.16
N PHE A 114 17.54 1.60 21.90
CA PHE A 114 17.00 0.93 20.71
C PHE A 114 15.49 0.66 20.82
N GLN A 115 14.93 0.59 22.03
CA GLN A 115 13.51 0.28 22.28
C GLN A 115 12.58 1.36 21.73
N PHE A 116 13.04 2.61 21.64
CA PHE A 116 12.29 3.68 21.00
C PHE A 116 11.97 3.38 19.53
N VAL A 117 12.85 2.64 18.84
CA VAL A 117 12.65 2.23 17.44
C VAL A 117 12.03 0.83 17.37
N THR A 118 12.55 -0.14 18.12
CA THR A 118 12.14 -1.54 17.97
C THR A 118 10.72 -1.81 18.45
N SER A 119 10.24 -1.06 19.45
CA SER A 119 8.88 -1.20 19.96
C SER A 119 7.83 -0.82 18.93
N THR A 120 8.17 0.02 17.93
CA THR A 120 7.31 0.36 16.80
C THR A 120 6.95 -0.85 15.94
N PHE A 121 7.71 -1.95 16.04
CA PHE A 121 7.44 -3.19 15.30
C PHE A 121 6.75 -4.29 16.13
N CYS A 122 6.61 -4.08 17.44
CA CYS A 122 6.04 -5.05 18.38
C CYS A 122 4.52 -4.81 18.55
N HIS A 123 3.72 -5.87 18.71
CA HIS A 123 2.26 -5.74 18.78
C HIS A 123 1.67 -6.64 19.86
N ALA A 124 0.73 -6.12 20.67
CA ALA A 124 0.21 -6.79 21.87
C ALA A 124 -0.77 -7.94 21.58
N ASN A 125 -1.43 -7.91 20.42
CA ASN A 125 -2.41 -8.91 19.99
C ASN A 125 -2.69 -8.78 18.49
N TRP A 126 -3.44 -9.73 17.95
CA TRP A 126 -3.75 -9.81 16.53
C TRP A 126 -4.54 -8.60 16.01
N ASN A 127 -5.53 -8.12 16.77
CA ASN A 127 -6.34 -6.96 16.37
C ASN A 127 -5.47 -5.69 16.30
N HIS A 128 -4.54 -5.55 17.25
CA HIS A 128 -3.58 -4.46 17.25
C HIS A 128 -2.63 -4.52 16.06
N LEU A 129 -2.10 -5.70 15.72
CA LEU A 129 -1.26 -5.88 14.53
C LEU A 129 -2.03 -5.60 13.24
N SER A 130 -3.13 -6.32 13.02
CA SER A 130 -3.88 -6.26 11.75
C SER A 130 -4.39 -4.86 11.43
N SER A 131 -4.87 -4.13 12.44
CA SER A 131 -5.26 -2.72 12.29
C SER A 131 -4.08 -1.84 11.90
N ASN A 132 -2.91 -2.00 12.53
CA ASN A 132 -1.73 -1.21 12.18
C ASN A 132 -1.22 -1.55 10.79
N LEU A 133 -1.09 -2.82 10.42
CA LEU A 133 -0.65 -3.24 9.09
C LEU A 133 -1.55 -2.70 7.98
N PHE A 134 -2.87 -2.67 8.21
CA PHE A 134 -3.82 -2.08 7.28
C PHE A 134 -3.53 -0.60 7.02
N PHE A 135 -3.33 0.21 8.07
CA PHE A 135 -3.06 1.63 7.89
C PHE A 135 -1.63 1.93 7.45
N VAL A 136 -0.64 1.15 7.89
CA VAL A 136 0.73 1.21 7.35
C VAL A 136 0.68 0.96 5.85
N TYR A 137 -0.05 -0.06 5.39
CA TYR A 137 -0.21 -0.32 3.96
C TYR A 137 -0.83 0.88 3.23
N ILE A 138 -1.92 1.45 3.75
CA ILE A 138 -2.61 2.56 3.08
C ILE A 138 -1.74 3.81 3.05
N PHE A 139 -1.38 4.36 4.20
CA PHE A 139 -0.65 5.63 4.28
C PHE A 139 0.81 5.48 3.85
N GLY A 140 1.44 4.36 4.18
CA GLY A 140 2.79 4.08 3.74
C GLY A 140 2.89 3.92 2.23
N LYS A 141 1.88 3.34 1.55
CA LYS A 141 1.86 3.28 0.09
C LYS A 141 1.72 4.68 -0.52
N LEU A 142 0.86 5.54 0.04
CA LEU A 142 0.76 6.94 -0.40
C LEU A 142 2.11 7.66 -0.29
N VAL A 143 2.79 7.53 0.84
CA VAL A 143 4.12 8.13 1.05
C VAL A 143 5.17 7.52 0.12
N GLU A 144 5.16 6.20 -0.08
CA GLU A 144 6.13 5.53 -0.96
C GLU A 144 5.95 5.85 -2.44
N GLU A 145 4.70 6.00 -2.90
CA GLU A 145 4.41 6.42 -4.28
C GLU A 145 4.82 7.86 -4.56
N GLU A 146 4.83 8.72 -3.53
CA GLU A 146 5.13 10.15 -3.65
C GLU A 146 6.61 10.46 -3.41
N GLU A 147 7.16 9.95 -2.32
CA GLU A 147 8.49 10.31 -1.81
C GLU A 147 9.51 9.17 -2.00
N GLY A 148 9.05 7.98 -2.39
CA GLY A 148 9.88 6.81 -2.58
C GLY A 148 10.12 5.97 -1.32
N ASN A 149 10.79 4.84 -1.52
CA ASN A 149 11.01 3.83 -0.48
C ASN A 149 11.87 4.34 0.70
N PHE A 150 12.93 5.10 0.43
CA PHE A 150 13.82 5.61 1.47
C PHE A 150 13.10 6.60 2.38
N ALA A 151 12.33 7.52 1.79
CA ALA A 151 11.51 8.47 2.54
C ALA A 151 10.47 7.74 3.39
N LEU A 152 9.76 6.75 2.84
CA LEU A 152 8.84 5.91 3.63
C LEU A 152 9.51 5.32 4.88
N TRP A 153 10.69 4.71 4.74
CA TRP A 153 11.41 4.12 5.87
C TRP A 153 11.81 5.15 6.92
N MET A 154 12.34 6.30 6.50
CA MET A 154 12.71 7.38 7.42
C MET A 154 11.49 7.96 8.12
N SER A 155 10.40 8.22 7.37
CA SER A 155 9.14 8.68 7.93
C SER A 155 8.58 7.70 8.96
N TYR A 156 8.52 6.40 8.65
CA TYR A 156 8.04 5.38 9.57
C TYR A 156 8.86 5.33 10.86
N ILE A 157 10.20 5.28 10.76
CA ILE A 157 11.09 5.18 11.91
C ILE A 157 11.06 6.45 12.75
N LEU A 158 11.17 7.64 12.13
CA LEU A 158 11.27 8.90 12.86
C LEU A 158 9.95 9.26 13.55
N THR A 159 8.81 9.04 12.89
CA THR A 159 7.50 9.30 13.51
C THR A 159 7.17 8.28 14.60
N GLY A 160 7.49 7.00 14.40
CA GLY A 160 7.35 5.97 15.43
C GLY A 160 8.24 6.21 16.65
N ALA A 161 9.53 6.47 16.43
CA ALA A 161 10.48 6.74 17.51
C ALA A 161 10.20 8.06 18.22
N GLY A 162 9.82 9.11 17.49
CA GLY A 162 9.42 10.39 18.06
C GLY A 162 8.14 10.28 18.90
N ALA A 163 7.15 9.52 18.44
CA ALA A 163 5.94 9.23 19.21
C ALA A 163 6.29 8.46 20.49
N ASN A 164 7.13 7.43 20.41
CA ASN A 164 7.60 6.67 21.56
C ASN A 164 8.39 7.52 22.56
N LEU A 165 9.20 8.47 22.07
CA LEU A 165 9.92 9.41 22.92
C LEU A 165 8.95 10.31 23.70
N ILE A 166 7.96 10.89 23.03
CA ILE A 166 6.95 11.75 23.66
C ILE A 166 6.10 10.92 24.64
N SER A 167 5.69 9.71 24.25
CA SER A 167 5.01 8.78 25.13
C SER A 167 5.80 8.51 26.40
N TRP A 168 7.10 8.21 26.30
CA TRP A 168 7.96 7.98 27.45
C TRP A 168 8.07 9.20 28.38
N LEU A 169 8.10 10.42 27.84
CA LEU A 169 8.20 11.65 28.63
C LEU A 169 6.90 12.01 29.37
N VAL A 170 5.74 11.60 28.84
CA VAL A 170 4.43 12.03 29.35
C VAL A 170 3.74 10.96 30.18
N LEU A 171 3.97 9.69 29.89
CA LEU A 171 3.26 8.58 30.53
C LEU A 171 3.94 8.12 31.83
N PRO A 172 3.19 7.47 32.74
CA PRO A 172 3.75 6.91 33.97
C PRO A 172 4.84 5.87 33.70
N THR A 173 5.79 5.73 34.62
CA THR A 173 6.90 4.76 34.52
C THR A 173 6.45 3.30 34.50
N SER A 174 5.25 2.99 34.99
CA SER A 174 4.63 1.67 34.91
C SER A 174 4.12 1.31 33.50
N SER A 175 4.18 2.23 32.55
CA SER A 175 3.70 2.03 31.19
C SER A 175 4.67 1.20 30.35
N VAL A 176 4.11 0.50 29.37
CA VAL A 176 4.85 -0.18 28.31
C VAL A 176 4.28 0.27 26.98
N SER A 177 5.14 0.72 26.07
CA SER A 177 4.78 1.11 24.71
C SER A 177 5.25 0.06 23.71
N LEU A 178 4.34 -0.32 22.82
CA LEU A 178 4.62 -1.12 21.63
C LEU A 178 3.50 -0.90 20.60
N GLY A 179 3.85 -0.93 19.32
CA GLY A 179 2.92 -0.81 18.20
C GLY A 179 3.37 0.23 17.18
N ALA A 180 2.93 0.03 15.93
CA ALA A 180 3.24 0.94 14.84
C ALA A 180 2.37 2.21 14.81
N SER A 181 1.47 2.41 15.76
CA SER A 181 0.41 3.42 15.65
C SER A 181 0.94 4.85 15.61
N GLY A 182 1.99 5.18 16.37
CA GLY A 182 2.67 6.48 16.25
C GLY A 182 3.23 6.72 14.84
N ALA A 183 3.80 5.68 14.23
CA ALA A 183 4.27 5.75 12.85
C ALA A 183 3.11 5.88 11.85
N VAL A 184 2.01 5.17 12.06
CA VAL A 184 0.79 5.26 11.24
C VAL A 184 0.24 6.68 11.20
N PHE A 185 0.08 7.32 12.36
CA PHE A 185 -0.44 8.69 12.45
C PHE A 185 0.53 9.70 11.83
N GLY A 186 1.84 9.49 12.01
CA GLY A 186 2.85 10.32 11.35
C GLY A 186 2.82 10.17 9.82
N LEU A 187 2.72 8.95 9.30
CA LEU A 187 2.59 8.69 7.86
C LEU A 187 1.29 9.26 7.29
N PHE A 188 0.18 9.16 8.03
CA PHE A 188 -1.07 9.81 7.67
C PHE A 188 -0.86 11.32 7.52
N THR A 189 -0.30 11.98 8.53
CA THR A 189 -0.05 13.43 8.49
C THR A 189 0.90 13.81 7.35
N ILE A 190 1.97 13.05 7.12
CA ILE A 190 2.90 13.29 6.01
C ILE A 190 2.16 13.17 4.68
N SER A 191 1.40 12.10 4.46
CA SER A 191 0.64 11.89 3.21
C SER A 191 -0.37 13.01 2.94
N VAL A 192 -0.98 13.58 3.98
CA VAL A 192 -1.93 14.70 3.86
C VAL A 192 -1.21 16.01 3.56
N LEU A 193 -0.11 16.30 4.26
CA LEU A 193 0.56 17.60 4.17
C LEU A 193 1.48 17.73 2.95
N VAL A 194 2.19 16.67 2.56
CA VAL A 194 3.03 16.65 1.35
C VAL A 194 2.16 16.87 0.12
N LYS A 195 0.98 16.24 0.10
CA LYS A 195 0.12 16.19 -1.07
C LYS A 195 -1.09 17.12 -0.98
N MET A 196 -0.99 18.26 -0.27
CA MET A 196 -2.07 19.26 -0.17
C MET A 196 -2.38 19.88 -1.55
N SER A 197 -3.04 19.09 -2.38
CA SER A 197 -3.62 19.41 -3.67
C SER A 197 -5.12 19.23 -3.48
N TRP A 198 -5.90 20.22 -3.92
CA TRP A 198 -7.36 20.24 -3.76
C TRP A 198 -8.05 19.28 -4.74
N ASP A 199 -7.57 18.04 -4.84
CA ASP A 199 -8.21 17.00 -5.62
C ASP A 199 -9.31 16.34 -4.77
N TRP A 200 -10.54 16.41 -5.27
CA TRP A 200 -11.73 15.86 -4.60
C TRP A 200 -11.59 14.38 -4.23
N ARG A 201 -10.83 13.60 -5.02
CA ARG A 201 -10.55 12.18 -4.71
C ARG A 201 -9.72 12.03 -3.44
N LYS A 202 -8.73 12.90 -3.23
CA LYS A 202 -7.83 12.87 -2.07
C LYS A 202 -8.51 13.38 -0.81
N ILE A 203 -9.36 14.39 -0.93
CA ILE A 203 -10.21 14.85 0.18
C ILE A 203 -11.13 13.73 0.63
N LEU A 204 -11.73 12.98 -0.30
CA LEU A 204 -12.60 11.86 0.05
C LEU A 204 -11.82 10.70 0.71
N GLU A 205 -10.62 10.39 0.20
CA GLU A 205 -9.72 9.40 0.80
C GLU A 205 -9.36 9.77 2.25
N VAL A 206 -8.99 11.04 2.49
CA VAL A 206 -8.67 11.55 3.84
C VAL A 206 -9.90 11.61 4.74
N LEU A 207 -11.09 11.94 4.23
CA LEU A 207 -12.31 11.97 5.04
C LEU A 207 -12.76 10.56 5.45
N ILE A 208 -12.72 9.61 4.53
CA ILE A 208 -13.07 8.22 4.82
C ILE A 208 -12.05 7.63 5.79
N LEU A 209 -10.75 7.78 5.53
CA LEU A 209 -9.68 7.26 6.38
C LEU A 209 -9.60 8.02 7.72
N GLY A 210 -9.89 9.32 7.72
CA GLY A 210 -9.92 10.17 8.90
C GLY A 210 -11.00 9.74 9.90
N GLN A 211 -12.16 9.29 9.42
CA GLN A 211 -13.18 8.71 10.30
C GLN A 211 -12.66 7.45 11.02
N PHE A 212 -11.95 6.56 10.31
CA PHE A 212 -11.35 5.38 10.94
C PHE A 212 -10.25 5.74 11.94
N VAL A 213 -9.46 6.78 11.64
CA VAL A 213 -8.45 7.33 12.55
C VAL A 213 -9.11 7.86 13.83
N VAL A 214 -10.21 8.61 13.69
CA VAL A 214 -11.03 9.09 14.81
C VAL A 214 -11.59 7.91 15.61
N ASP A 215 -12.16 6.91 14.94
CA ASP A 215 -12.71 5.72 15.60
C ASP A 215 -11.63 4.97 16.39
N LYS A 216 -10.37 4.92 15.90
CA LYS A 216 -9.25 4.32 16.63
C LYS A 216 -8.82 5.14 17.86
N VAL A 217 -8.82 6.47 17.76
CA VAL A 217 -8.59 7.34 18.91
C VAL A 217 -9.71 7.20 19.93
N MET A 218 -10.96 7.12 19.48
CA MET A 218 -12.14 6.99 20.35
C MET A 218 -12.26 5.60 20.97
N GLU A 219 -11.89 4.54 20.26
CA GLU A 219 -11.81 3.17 20.77
C GLU A 219 -10.76 3.08 21.89
N ALA A 220 -9.57 3.65 21.69
CA ALA A 220 -8.53 3.73 22.72
C ALA A 220 -8.97 4.57 23.94
N ALA A 221 -9.68 5.67 23.71
CA ALA A 221 -10.24 6.49 24.79
C ALA A 221 -11.31 5.74 25.61
N ARG A 222 -12.20 4.97 24.97
CA ARG A 222 -13.27 4.22 25.64
C ARG A 222 -12.77 2.99 26.41
N ALA A 223 -11.75 2.31 25.89
CA ALA A 223 -11.11 1.17 26.57
C ALA A 223 -10.50 1.57 27.93
N THR A 224 -10.05 2.83 28.05
CA THR A 224 -9.53 3.42 29.29
C THR A 224 -10.62 3.58 30.36
N THR A 225 -11.86 3.89 29.97
CA THR A 225 -12.97 4.13 30.91
C THR A 225 -13.52 2.84 31.52
N ILE A 226 -13.47 1.71 30.79
CA ILE A 226 -14.12 0.46 31.21
C ILE A 226 -13.22 -0.41 32.10
N THR A 227 -11.90 -0.36 31.89
CA THR A 227 -10.97 -1.32 32.54
C THR A 227 -10.25 -0.76 33.78
N GLY A 228 -10.33 0.56 34.04
CA GLY A 228 -9.59 1.21 35.13
C GLY A 228 -8.06 1.10 34.99
N GLN A 229 -7.57 0.48 33.93
CA GLN A 229 -6.16 0.37 33.59
C GLN A 229 -5.82 1.40 32.52
N SER A 230 -4.72 2.12 32.73
CA SER A 230 -4.26 3.23 31.92
C SER A 230 -3.72 2.77 30.56
N PHE A 231 -4.63 2.47 29.62
CA PHE A 231 -4.33 2.41 28.18
C PHE A 231 -4.28 3.81 27.53
N GLN A 232 -3.84 4.83 28.30
CA GLN A 232 -3.56 6.20 27.83
C GLN A 232 -2.43 6.27 26.79
N VAL A 233 -1.64 5.19 26.67
CA VAL A 233 -0.49 5.09 25.77
C VAL A 233 -0.87 5.35 24.31
N ASN A 234 -2.01 4.81 23.87
CA ASN A 234 -2.41 4.87 22.46
C ASN A 234 -2.77 6.30 22.02
N ASN A 235 -3.48 7.06 22.85
CA ASN A 235 -3.89 8.43 22.49
C ASN A 235 -2.68 9.36 22.37
N ILE A 236 -1.73 9.26 23.30
CA ILE A 236 -0.51 10.07 23.28
C ILE A 236 0.35 9.68 22.08
N ALA A 237 0.51 8.38 21.80
CA ALA A 237 1.27 7.91 20.64
C ALA A 237 0.67 8.41 19.31
N HIS A 238 -0.65 8.41 19.18
CA HIS A 238 -1.35 8.90 17.99
C HIS A 238 -1.12 10.40 17.74
N VAL A 239 -1.37 11.22 18.78
CA VAL A 239 -1.21 12.68 18.68
C VAL A 239 0.25 13.06 18.46
N SER A 240 1.17 12.45 19.21
CA SER A 240 2.60 12.70 19.04
C SER A 240 3.13 12.25 17.68
N GLY A 241 2.69 11.11 17.16
CA GLY A 241 3.01 10.65 15.82
C GLY A 241 2.62 11.65 14.74
N ALA A 242 1.39 12.17 14.80
CA ALA A 242 0.91 13.21 13.89
C ALA A 242 1.73 14.51 14.01
N LEU A 243 2.05 14.95 15.23
CA LEU A 243 2.87 16.15 15.47
C LEU A 243 4.29 16.00 14.91
N ILE A 244 4.93 14.85 15.12
CA ILE A 244 6.25 14.57 14.55
C ILE A 244 6.17 14.51 13.02
N GLY A 245 5.13 13.91 12.45
CA GLY A 245 4.88 13.92 11.01
C GLY A 245 4.79 15.34 10.45
N ALA A 246 4.00 16.22 11.08
CA ALA A 246 3.89 17.62 10.68
C ALA A 246 5.22 18.37 10.81
N ALA A 247 5.97 18.14 11.89
CA ALA A 247 7.28 18.74 12.11
C ALA A 247 8.29 18.29 11.05
N LEU A 248 8.29 17.01 10.64
CA LEU A 248 9.15 16.50 9.58
C LEU A 248 8.84 17.16 8.24
N VAL A 249 7.56 17.24 7.85
CA VAL A 249 7.17 17.93 6.60
C VAL A 249 7.61 19.40 6.64
N PHE A 250 7.36 20.09 7.76
CA PHE A 250 7.80 21.47 7.93
C PHE A 250 9.31 21.61 7.79
N LEU A 251 10.10 20.76 8.45
CA LEU A 251 11.57 20.83 8.40
C LEU A 251 12.10 20.57 6.99
N VAL A 252 11.59 19.55 6.30
CA VAL A 252 12.01 19.21 4.92
C VAL A 252 11.64 20.35 3.96
N SER A 253 10.48 20.99 4.13
CA SER A 253 10.06 22.14 3.31
C SER A 253 10.98 23.37 3.41
N ARG A 254 11.84 23.43 4.45
CA ARG A 254 12.79 24.53 4.68
C ARG A 254 14.14 24.33 4.01
N ILE A 255 14.41 23.15 3.45
CA ILE A 255 15.67 22.87 2.77
C ILE A 255 15.51 23.32 1.31
N PRO A 256 16.20 24.39 0.86
CA PRO A 256 16.15 24.80 -0.55
C PRO A 256 16.85 23.75 -1.41
N PHE A 257 16.10 23.05 -2.26
CA PHE A 257 16.69 22.21 -3.30
C PHE A 257 17.27 23.13 -4.38
N SER A 258 18.60 23.17 -4.48
CA SER A 258 19.28 23.83 -5.59
C SER A 258 19.12 22.98 -6.85
N SER A 259 18.27 23.40 -7.79
CA SER A 259 18.18 22.77 -9.10
C SER A 259 19.46 23.07 -9.87
N ASN A 260 20.23 22.02 -10.17
CA ASN A 260 21.49 22.08 -10.91
C ASN A 260 21.23 22.27 -12.43
N ASP A 261 20.40 23.25 -12.80
CA ASP A 261 19.94 23.53 -14.17
C ASP A 261 20.58 24.78 -14.79
N ASP A 262 21.75 25.19 -14.30
CA ASP A 262 22.61 26.14 -15.01
C ASP A 262 23.49 25.38 -16.02
N ASN A 263 22.91 24.94 -17.14
CA ASN A 263 23.68 24.56 -18.34
C ASN A 263 23.65 25.72 -19.36
N PRO A 264 24.64 26.63 -19.35
CA PRO A 264 24.77 27.69 -20.34
C PRO A 264 25.34 27.12 -21.65
N LYS A 265 24.58 26.31 -22.38
CA LYS A 265 24.89 25.87 -23.75
C LYS A 265 23.66 25.89 -24.65
N ALA A 266 22.96 27.02 -24.67
CA ALA A 266 21.95 27.32 -25.69
C ALA A 266 21.99 28.82 -26.06
N THR A 267 23.19 29.34 -26.31
CA THR A 267 23.38 30.61 -27.02
C THR A 267 24.46 30.39 -28.05
N LYS A 268 24.17 30.81 -29.29
CA LYS A 268 24.96 30.67 -30.53
C LYS A 268 24.67 29.43 -31.38
N ARG A 269 23.57 29.51 -32.13
CA ARG A 269 23.61 29.35 -33.58
C ARG A 269 22.81 30.50 -34.20
N GLU A 270 23.54 31.55 -34.58
CA GLU A 270 23.15 32.45 -35.67
C GLU A 270 23.33 31.71 -37.00
#